data_AF-A0A3P1XMY1-F1
#
_entry.id   AF-A0A3P1XMY1-F1
#
_cell.length_a   1.000
_cell.length_b   1.000
_cell.length_c   1.000
_cell.angle_alpha   90.00
_cell.angle_beta   90.00
_cell.angle_gamma   90.00
#
_symmetry.space_group_name_H-M   'P 1'
#
loop_
_entity.id
_entity.type
_entity.pdbx_description
1 polymer ?
#
loop_
_entity_poly.entity_id
_entity_poly.type
_entity_poly.pdbx_seq_one_letter_code
_entity_poly.pdbx_strand_id
1 'polypeptide(L)'
;MANYRVQNPATGEVVETFEPATDTQVAEILQSSEAAYLAWRKKSVQERAAAIKRAAELFAERRQELAETITLEMGKSIPEALDEVDFATDIIDYYAVHGPSLITEGEIPSTVPGKAVIQRLPIGPLLGVMPWNFPYYQVARFAAPNLLLGNTVIVKHADICARSAQLMEDIFLEAGVIEGGYHNIYASHDQIAKIIADPITQGVSLTGSERAGAIIAEQAGKNLKKCVLELGGNDPMIVLADVDVTEVAKAAWDFRTYNLGQVCNSNKRIIVEDGIYDAFVAELVKHAAGLRPGDPRDLKPGEYGPMSSRAAAETVAEQVDRAVAVGARVLSGGELTAGSAAYYSPTVLVDVPRDSGIFHEEIFGPVVTVYRAADADDALALANDSAYGLGGSVFSRDVALATELAQQLNVGMAHVNTIAAEAAELPFGGVKRSGFGREMGPIGIDEFVNKRLFFVAP
;
A
#
# COMPACT_ATOMS: atom_id res chain seq x y z
N MET A 1 -4.03 1.32 -24.94
CA MET A 1 -3.44 2.64 -24.58
C MET A 1 -3.81 2.93 -23.14
N ALA A 2 -2.89 3.49 -22.35
CA ALA A 2 -3.24 3.97 -21.01
C ALA A 2 -4.23 5.13 -21.15
N ASN A 3 -5.25 5.19 -20.29
CA ASN A 3 -6.29 6.22 -20.34
C ASN A 3 -6.35 6.92 -18.97
N TYR A 4 -5.48 7.91 -18.79
CA TYR A 4 -5.40 8.67 -17.56
C TYR A 4 -6.59 9.63 -17.45
N ARG A 5 -7.39 9.48 -16.40
CA ARG A 5 -8.61 10.27 -16.23
C ARG A 5 -9.08 10.31 -14.79
N VAL A 6 -9.77 11.38 -14.46
CA VAL A 6 -10.61 11.48 -13.27
C VAL A 6 -11.98 10.94 -13.65
N GLN A 7 -12.38 9.81 -13.10
CA GLN A 7 -13.72 9.25 -13.28
C GLN A 7 -14.37 9.02 -11.93
N ASN A 8 -15.50 9.65 -11.67
CA ASN A 8 -16.21 9.52 -10.41
C ASN A 8 -16.82 8.12 -10.29
N PRO A 9 -16.37 7.25 -9.37
CA PRO A 9 -16.87 5.88 -9.29
C PRO A 9 -18.32 5.78 -8.77
N ALA A 10 -18.81 6.80 -8.08
CA ALA A 10 -20.20 6.84 -7.60
C ALA A 10 -21.20 7.00 -8.75
N THR A 11 -20.80 7.58 -9.88
CA THR A 11 -21.69 7.87 -11.02
C THR A 11 -21.23 7.21 -12.32
N GLY A 12 -19.93 6.92 -12.44
CA GLY A 12 -19.27 6.51 -13.68
C GLY A 12 -18.93 7.67 -14.62
N GLU A 13 -19.16 8.92 -14.22
CA GLU A 13 -18.89 10.11 -15.04
C GLU A 13 -17.39 10.39 -15.15
N VAL A 14 -16.91 10.64 -16.38
CA VAL A 14 -15.53 11.11 -16.62
C VAL A 14 -15.52 12.63 -16.48
N VAL A 15 -14.77 13.13 -15.51
CA VAL A 15 -14.69 14.55 -15.15
C VAL A 15 -13.55 15.24 -15.90
N GLU A 16 -12.43 14.56 -16.08
CA GLU A 16 -11.21 15.11 -16.68
C GLU A 16 -10.39 13.99 -17.32
N THR A 17 -9.67 14.30 -18.39
CA THR A 17 -8.78 13.36 -19.10
C THR A 17 -7.40 13.99 -19.30
N PHE A 18 -6.37 13.16 -19.24
CA PHE A 18 -4.97 13.57 -19.32
C PHE A 18 -4.28 12.86 -20.49
N GLU A 19 -3.52 13.62 -21.26
CA GLU A 19 -2.80 13.09 -22.40
C GLU A 19 -1.63 12.21 -21.94
N PRO A 20 -1.50 10.99 -22.47
CA PRO A 20 -0.32 10.17 -22.22
C PRO A 20 0.96 10.85 -22.71
N ALA A 21 2.06 10.63 -21.99
CA ALA A 21 3.37 11.13 -22.38
C ALA A 21 3.80 10.56 -23.74
N THR A 22 4.38 11.40 -24.59
CA THR A 22 5.07 10.97 -25.81
C THR A 22 6.42 10.33 -25.47
N ASP A 23 6.96 9.51 -26.37
CA ASP A 23 8.30 8.93 -26.19
C ASP A 23 9.39 10.02 -26.06
N THR A 24 9.22 11.17 -26.71
CA THR A 24 10.12 12.32 -26.57
C THR A 24 10.08 12.88 -25.14
N GLN A 25 8.89 13.09 -24.58
CA GLN A 25 8.74 13.58 -23.20
C GLN A 25 9.30 12.59 -22.18
N VAL A 26 9.15 11.27 -22.40
CA VAL A 26 9.77 10.25 -21.55
C VAL A 26 11.30 10.39 -21.54
N ALA A 27 11.92 10.59 -22.71
CA ALA A 27 13.36 10.77 -22.82
C ALA A 27 13.82 12.10 -22.17
N GLU A 28 13.06 13.18 -22.33
CA GLU A 28 13.33 14.48 -21.69
C GLU A 28 13.28 14.38 -20.16
N ILE A 29 12.27 13.70 -19.61
CA ILE A 29 12.10 13.43 -18.17
C ILE A 29 13.29 12.63 -17.61
N LEU A 30 13.78 11.62 -18.34
CA LEU A 30 14.96 10.85 -17.90
C LEU A 30 16.19 11.75 -17.80
N GLN A 31 16.44 12.56 -18.83
CA GLN A 31 17.60 13.47 -18.87
C GLN A 31 17.50 14.56 -17.80
N SER A 32 16.32 15.16 -17.59
CA SER A 32 16.11 16.15 -16.53
C SER A 32 16.29 15.53 -15.14
N SER A 33 15.78 14.32 -14.90
CA SER A 33 15.97 13.60 -13.63
C SER A 33 17.43 13.28 -13.34
N GLU A 34 18.23 12.92 -14.34
CA GLU A 34 19.68 12.71 -14.17
C GLU A 34 20.40 14.02 -13.82
N ALA A 35 20.13 15.09 -14.57
CA ALA A 35 20.72 16.41 -14.32
C ALA A 35 20.36 16.92 -12.91
N ALA A 36 19.09 16.77 -12.53
CA ALA A 36 18.59 17.09 -11.20
C ALA A 36 19.29 16.26 -10.12
N TYR A 37 19.46 14.95 -10.32
CA TYR A 37 20.18 14.07 -9.39
C TYR A 37 21.62 14.55 -9.14
N LEU A 38 22.35 14.90 -10.20
CA LEU A 38 23.74 15.35 -10.10
C LEU A 38 23.89 16.65 -9.29
N ALA A 39 22.87 17.50 -9.27
CA ALA A 39 22.81 18.71 -8.45
C ALA A 39 22.26 18.44 -7.04
N TRP A 40 21.15 17.70 -6.93
CA TRP A 40 20.43 17.42 -5.69
C TRP A 40 21.29 16.66 -4.67
N ARG A 41 22.03 15.66 -5.13
CA ARG A 41 22.94 14.87 -4.28
C ARG A 41 24.07 15.68 -3.65
N LYS A 42 24.36 16.88 -4.18
CA LYS A 42 25.39 17.80 -3.66
C LYS A 42 24.87 18.74 -2.57
N LYS A 43 23.55 18.93 -2.47
CA LYS A 43 22.97 19.65 -1.32
C LYS A 43 23.29 18.91 -0.04
N SER A 44 23.37 19.62 1.07
CA SER A 44 23.46 18.99 2.39
C SER A 44 22.19 18.20 2.68
N VAL A 45 22.30 17.20 3.56
CA VAL A 45 21.14 16.42 4.02
C VAL A 45 20.10 17.35 4.66
N GLN A 46 20.55 18.40 5.35
CA GLN A 46 19.72 19.39 6.04
C GLN A 46 18.92 20.25 5.06
N GLU A 47 19.51 20.67 3.94
CA GLU A 47 18.77 21.38 2.89
C GLU A 47 17.70 20.49 2.24
N ARG A 48 18.00 19.21 2.03
CA ARG A 48 17.01 18.26 1.52
C ARG A 48 15.91 18.01 2.55
N ALA A 49 16.26 17.80 3.80
CA ALA A 49 15.32 17.63 4.91
C ALA A 49 14.38 18.83 5.06
N ALA A 50 14.87 20.06 4.90
CA ALA A 50 14.04 21.26 4.92
C ALA A 50 13.01 21.28 3.77
N ALA A 51 13.38 20.84 2.57
CA ALA A 51 12.43 20.71 1.46
C ALA A 51 11.38 19.62 1.74
N ILE A 52 11.79 18.46 2.27
CA ILE A 52 10.83 17.40 2.67
C ILE A 52 9.91 17.88 3.80
N LYS A 53 10.42 18.63 4.77
CA LYS A 53 9.59 19.26 5.82
C LYS A 53 8.56 20.21 5.22
N ARG A 54 8.97 21.07 4.28
CA ARG A 54 8.04 21.98 3.60
C ARG A 54 6.97 21.22 2.82
N ALA A 55 7.29 20.08 2.23
CA ALA A 55 6.30 19.23 1.57
C ALA A 55 5.24 18.72 2.57
N ALA A 56 5.64 18.26 3.76
CA ALA A 56 4.69 17.87 4.80
C ALA A 56 3.78 19.04 5.23
N GLU A 57 4.34 20.25 5.38
CA GLU A 57 3.54 21.45 5.69
C GLU A 57 2.52 21.77 4.59
N LEU A 58 2.92 21.69 3.31
CA LEU A 58 2.02 21.90 2.17
C LEU A 58 0.90 20.86 2.10
N PHE A 59 1.20 19.61 2.44
CA PHE A 59 0.20 18.56 2.59
C PHE A 59 -0.86 18.91 3.64
N ALA A 60 -0.42 19.37 4.81
CA ALA A 60 -1.32 19.82 5.86
C ALA A 60 -2.13 21.07 5.46
N GLU A 61 -1.50 22.03 4.77
CA GLU A 61 -2.14 23.25 4.25
C GLU A 61 -3.21 22.92 3.20
N ARG A 62 -2.99 21.89 2.37
CA ARG A 62 -3.88 21.45 1.28
C ARG A 62 -4.73 20.23 1.65
N ARG A 63 -4.83 19.91 2.94
CA ARG A 63 -5.44 18.66 3.45
C ARG A 63 -6.82 18.37 2.84
N GLN A 64 -7.68 19.37 2.80
CA GLN A 64 -9.04 19.24 2.29
C GLN A 64 -9.09 18.99 0.77
N GLU A 65 -8.30 19.75 0.00
CA GLU A 65 -8.21 19.61 -1.47
C GLU A 65 -7.71 18.22 -1.86
N LEU A 66 -6.69 17.75 -1.15
CA LEU A 66 -6.10 16.44 -1.36
C LEU A 66 -7.16 15.34 -1.10
N ALA A 67 -7.85 15.39 0.03
CA ALA A 67 -8.89 14.41 0.37
C ALA A 67 -10.06 14.42 -0.62
N GLU A 68 -10.54 15.59 -1.02
CA GLU A 68 -11.61 15.71 -2.03
C GLU A 68 -11.21 15.11 -3.38
N THR A 69 -9.92 15.23 -3.74
CA THR A 69 -9.39 14.61 -4.96
C THR A 69 -9.39 13.09 -4.87
N ILE A 70 -8.95 12.50 -3.74
CA ILE A 70 -9.00 11.04 -3.51
C ILE A 70 -10.45 10.54 -3.63
N THR A 71 -11.38 11.19 -2.93
CA THR A 71 -12.80 10.82 -2.96
C THR A 71 -13.37 10.88 -4.38
N LEU A 72 -13.01 11.91 -5.16
CA LEU A 72 -13.48 12.06 -6.53
C LEU A 72 -12.92 10.99 -7.47
N GLU A 73 -11.63 10.66 -7.34
CA GLU A 73 -10.91 9.79 -8.27
C GLU A 73 -11.15 8.30 -8.01
N MET A 74 -11.23 7.90 -6.72
CA MET A 74 -11.28 6.48 -6.35
C MET A 74 -12.30 6.15 -5.26
N GLY A 75 -13.18 7.09 -4.88
CA GLY A 75 -14.41 6.79 -4.16
C GLY A 75 -14.28 6.58 -2.64
N LYS A 76 -13.07 6.66 -2.08
CA LYS A 76 -12.86 6.64 -0.63
C LYS A 76 -13.63 7.77 0.05
N SER A 77 -14.17 7.50 1.23
CA SER A 77 -14.95 8.50 1.95
C SER A 77 -14.08 9.68 2.38
N ILE A 78 -14.67 10.88 2.51
CA ILE A 78 -13.92 12.07 2.94
C ILE A 78 -13.18 11.85 4.27
N PRO A 79 -13.79 11.28 5.33
CA PRO A 79 -13.05 11.00 6.57
C PRO A 79 -11.81 10.13 6.35
N GLU A 80 -11.95 9.00 5.65
CA GLU A 80 -10.82 8.10 5.38
C GLU A 80 -9.76 8.73 4.45
N ALA A 81 -10.19 9.58 3.52
CA ALA A 81 -9.29 10.32 2.63
C ALA A 81 -8.50 11.38 3.41
N LEU A 82 -9.12 12.05 4.38
CA LEU A 82 -8.44 12.97 5.28
C LEU A 82 -7.44 12.22 6.19
N ASP A 83 -7.81 11.04 6.70
CA ASP A 83 -6.91 10.18 7.47
C ASP A 83 -5.69 9.75 6.63
N GLU A 84 -5.88 9.41 5.35
CA GLU A 84 -4.75 9.11 4.45
C GLU A 84 -3.84 10.33 4.26
N VAL A 85 -4.39 11.52 4.07
CA VAL A 85 -3.59 12.74 3.88
C VAL A 85 -2.77 13.05 5.13
N ASP A 86 -3.35 12.88 6.32
CA ASP A 86 -2.63 13.02 7.59
C ASP A 86 -1.52 11.99 7.70
N PHE A 87 -1.80 10.73 7.36
CA PHE A 87 -0.77 9.69 7.44
C PHE A 87 0.36 9.89 6.41
N ALA A 88 0.05 10.35 5.19
CA ALA A 88 1.06 10.74 4.22
C ALA A 88 1.90 11.92 4.74
N THR A 89 1.26 12.89 5.39
CA THR A 89 1.94 14.01 6.06
C THR A 89 2.92 13.52 7.11
N ASP A 90 2.48 12.61 7.99
CA ASP A 90 3.31 12.04 9.07
C ASP A 90 4.52 11.27 8.51
N ILE A 91 4.37 10.54 7.41
CA ILE A 91 5.47 9.83 6.75
C ILE A 91 6.51 10.80 6.18
N ILE A 92 6.05 11.84 5.48
CA ILE A 92 6.92 12.85 4.91
C ILE A 92 7.66 13.58 6.04
N ASP A 93 6.95 13.96 7.11
CA ASP A 93 7.53 14.63 8.26
C ASP A 93 8.52 13.76 9.02
N TYR A 94 8.20 12.48 9.22
CA TYR A 94 9.08 11.51 9.86
C TYR A 94 10.44 11.47 9.17
N TYR A 95 10.47 11.38 7.83
CA TYR A 95 11.73 11.36 7.11
C TYR A 95 12.43 12.72 7.12
N ALA A 96 11.71 13.83 7.08
CA ALA A 96 12.31 15.15 7.23
C ALA A 96 13.03 15.31 8.59
N VAL A 97 12.41 14.84 9.67
CA VAL A 97 12.92 14.99 11.04
C VAL A 97 13.97 13.92 11.39
N HIS A 98 13.63 12.65 11.18
CA HIS A 98 14.44 11.51 11.63
C HIS A 98 15.41 11.01 10.57
N GLY A 99 15.06 11.13 9.29
CA GLY A 99 15.85 10.57 8.20
C GLY A 99 17.30 11.04 8.13
N PRO A 100 17.68 12.30 8.46
CA PRO A 100 19.09 12.68 8.55
C PRO A 100 19.93 11.82 9.50
N SER A 101 19.33 11.35 10.60
CA SER A 101 19.99 10.45 11.55
C SER A 101 20.13 9.02 11.03
N LEU A 102 19.17 8.57 10.22
CA LEU A 102 19.14 7.21 9.66
C LEU A 102 20.24 6.98 8.62
N ILE A 103 20.70 8.04 7.95
CA ILE A 103 21.72 7.97 6.89
C ILE A 103 23.14 8.32 7.35
N THR A 104 23.38 8.36 8.66
CA THR A 104 24.70 8.60 9.23
C THR A 104 25.70 7.51 8.86
N GLU A 105 26.99 7.86 8.80
CA GLU A 105 28.06 6.90 8.51
C GLU A 105 28.26 5.94 9.71
N GLY A 106 28.40 4.64 9.43
CA GLY A 106 28.70 3.64 10.45
C GLY A 106 30.16 3.22 10.41
N GLU A 107 30.91 3.42 11.50
CA GLU A 107 32.28 2.90 11.60
C GLU A 107 32.28 1.36 11.67
N ILE A 108 33.19 0.73 10.94
CA ILE A 108 33.36 -0.72 10.93
C ILE A 108 34.59 -1.07 11.77
N PRO A 109 34.43 -1.87 12.85
CA PRO A 109 35.58 -2.46 13.52
C PRO A 109 36.38 -3.32 12.53
N SER A 110 37.65 -2.96 12.33
CA SER A 110 38.52 -3.60 11.34
C SER A 110 39.85 -4.04 11.96
N THR A 111 40.31 -5.22 11.56
CA THR A 111 41.67 -5.70 11.88
C THR A 111 42.72 -5.19 10.89
N VAL A 112 42.29 -4.60 9.75
CA VAL A 112 43.20 -3.93 8.80
C VAL A 112 43.52 -2.54 9.34
N PRO A 113 44.80 -2.17 9.54
CA PRO A 113 45.16 -0.85 10.04
C PRO A 113 44.61 0.28 9.17
N GLY A 114 43.85 1.20 9.76
CA GLY A 114 43.18 2.29 9.06
C GLY A 114 41.79 2.58 9.65
N LYS A 115 41.05 3.50 9.01
CA LYS A 115 39.65 3.80 9.34
C LYS A 115 38.73 3.23 8.27
N ALA A 116 37.76 2.40 8.67
CA ALA A 116 36.76 1.81 7.79
C ALA A 116 35.36 2.34 8.15
N VAL A 117 34.59 2.83 7.18
CA VAL A 117 33.21 3.30 7.38
C VAL A 117 32.29 2.79 6.28
N ILE A 118 31.02 2.57 6.62
CA ILE A 118 29.92 2.39 5.66
C ILE A 118 29.27 3.74 5.46
N GLN A 119 29.32 4.23 4.22
CA GLN A 119 28.61 5.42 3.79
C GLN A 119 27.28 5.03 3.16
N ARG A 120 26.27 5.89 3.33
CA ARG A 120 24.94 5.76 2.73
C ARG A 120 24.78 6.83 1.67
N LEU A 121 24.91 6.44 0.41
CA LEU A 121 24.90 7.37 -0.71
C LEU A 121 23.70 7.12 -1.63
N PRO A 122 23.09 8.18 -2.20
CA PRO A 122 22.03 8.02 -3.20
C PRO A 122 22.60 7.40 -4.47
N ILE A 123 21.80 6.56 -5.13
CA ILE A 123 22.21 5.78 -6.30
C ILE A 123 21.87 6.45 -7.63
N GLY A 124 20.81 7.26 -7.70
CA GLY A 124 20.39 7.93 -8.94
C GLY A 124 18.88 8.12 -9.06
N PRO A 125 18.38 8.41 -10.27
CA PRO A 125 16.95 8.44 -10.58
C PRO A 125 16.28 7.07 -10.37
N LEU A 126 15.10 7.07 -9.77
CA LEU A 126 14.31 5.87 -9.47
C LEU A 126 12.94 5.95 -10.10
N LEU A 127 12.39 4.80 -10.51
CA LEU A 127 11.01 4.70 -10.96
C LEU A 127 10.11 4.18 -9.82
N GLY A 128 9.06 4.92 -9.47
CA GLY A 128 7.97 4.46 -8.62
C GLY A 128 6.74 4.12 -9.45
N VAL A 129 6.17 2.92 -9.26
CA VAL A 129 4.89 2.52 -9.86
C VAL A 129 3.86 2.35 -8.74
N MET A 130 2.91 3.28 -8.63
CA MET A 130 2.06 3.42 -7.45
C MET A 130 0.58 3.12 -7.73
N PRO A 131 -0.14 2.44 -6.81
CA PRO A 131 -1.52 2.01 -6.99
C PRO A 131 -2.51 3.09 -6.56
N TRP A 132 -3.80 2.89 -6.85
CA TRP A 132 -4.85 3.87 -6.60
C TRP A 132 -5.45 3.84 -5.19
N ASN A 133 -5.25 2.77 -4.42
CA ASN A 133 -6.02 2.53 -3.20
C ASN A 133 -5.65 3.49 -2.05
N PHE A 134 -4.44 4.03 -2.10
CA PHE A 134 -3.97 5.12 -1.23
C PHE A 134 -3.06 6.05 -2.07
N PRO A 135 -3.64 6.97 -2.86
CA PRO A 135 -2.90 7.75 -3.85
C PRO A 135 -1.72 8.55 -3.28
N TYR A 136 -1.83 9.11 -2.07
CA TYR A 136 -0.75 9.91 -1.51
C TYR A 136 0.15 9.14 -0.57
N TYR A 137 -0.41 8.27 0.27
CA TYR A 137 0.37 7.47 1.22
C TYR A 137 1.40 6.60 0.49
N GLN A 138 1.03 5.96 -0.63
CA GLN A 138 1.95 5.10 -1.38
C GLN A 138 3.10 5.90 -1.99
N VAL A 139 2.80 7.10 -2.51
CA VAL A 139 3.83 7.98 -3.05
C VAL A 139 4.72 8.53 -1.94
N ALA A 140 4.16 8.91 -0.78
CA ALA A 140 4.92 9.41 0.37
C ALA A 140 5.95 8.38 0.88
N ARG A 141 5.55 7.11 1.00
CA ARG A 141 6.41 5.98 1.40
C ARG A 141 7.65 5.82 0.54
N PHE A 142 7.51 6.08 -0.76
CA PHE A 142 8.59 5.96 -1.74
C PHE A 142 9.37 7.26 -1.91
N ALA A 143 8.70 8.39 -2.13
CA ALA A 143 9.32 9.64 -2.52
C ALA A 143 10.09 10.30 -1.37
N ALA A 144 9.51 10.37 -0.17
CA ALA A 144 10.12 11.07 0.97
C ALA A 144 11.51 10.54 1.36
N PRO A 145 11.72 9.22 1.60
CA PRO A 145 13.05 8.72 1.95
C PRO A 145 14.06 8.88 0.81
N ASN A 146 13.62 8.70 -0.44
CA ASN A 146 14.52 8.76 -1.60
C ASN A 146 14.98 10.17 -1.92
N LEU A 147 14.06 11.13 -1.91
CA LEU A 147 14.39 12.55 -2.09
C LEU A 147 15.28 13.04 -0.94
N LEU A 148 15.02 12.62 0.31
CA LEU A 148 15.89 12.94 1.45
C LEU A 148 17.30 12.37 1.28
N LEU A 149 17.42 11.10 0.88
CA LEU A 149 18.70 10.44 0.64
C LEU A 149 19.50 11.14 -0.46
N GLY A 150 18.79 11.75 -1.42
CA GLY A 150 19.36 12.51 -2.54
C GLY A 150 19.20 11.82 -3.90
N ASN A 151 18.35 10.78 -3.98
CA ASN A 151 17.85 10.27 -5.25
C ASN A 151 16.85 11.26 -5.87
N THR A 152 16.57 11.10 -7.15
CA THR A 152 15.41 11.72 -7.81
C THR A 152 14.41 10.64 -8.16
N VAL A 153 13.15 11.02 -8.34
CA VAL A 153 12.05 10.06 -8.53
C VAL A 153 11.20 10.41 -9.74
N ILE A 154 10.86 9.40 -10.52
CA ILE A 154 9.88 9.44 -11.59
C ILE A 154 8.73 8.54 -11.14
N VAL A 155 7.52 9.05 -11.08
CA VAL A 155 6.35 8.34 -10.54
C VAL A 155 5.33 8.12 -11.64
N LYS A 156 5.07 6.85 -11.96
CA LYS A 156 3.91 6.45 -12.76
C LYS A 156 2.83 5.98 -11.80
N HIS A 157 1.76 6.77 -11.72
CA HIS A 157 0.63 6.42 -10.87
C HIS A 157 -0.40 5.51 -11.57
N ALA A 158 -1.44 5.12 -10.84
CA ALA A 158 -2.60 4.46 -11.41
C ALA A 158 -3.33 5.42 -12.36
N ASP A 159 -3.92 4.87 -13.41
CA ASP A 159 -4.59 5.66 -14.46
C ASP A 159 -5.84 6.39 -13.96
N ILE A 160 -6.48 5.89 -12.90
CA ILE A 160 -7.63 6.54 -12.27
C ILE A 160 -7.27 7.65 -11.26
N CYS A 161 -5.98 7.85 -10.96
CA CYS A 161 -5.49 8.82 -9.95
C CYS A 161 -4.63 9.92 -10.59
N ALA A 162 -5.02 10.39 -11.78
CA ALA A 162 -4.22 11.31 -12.58
C ALA A 162 -4.08 12.68 -11.90
N ARG A 163 -5.14 13.22 -11.30
CA ARG A 163 -5.10 14.49 -10.58
C ARG A 163 -4.28 14.38 -9.30
N SER A 164 -4.48 13.33 -8.49
CA SER A 164 -3.62 13.05 -7.34
C SER A 164 -2.14 12.99 -7.74
N ALA A 165 -1.82 12.36 -8.88
CA ALA A 165 -0.44 12.27 -9.36
C ALA A 165 0.18 13.65 -9.69
N GLN A 166 -0.58 14.55 -10.32
CA GLN A 166 -0.12 15.91 -10.61
C GLN A 166 0.08 16.72 -9.33
N LEU A 167 -0.87 16.66 -8.39
CA LEU A 167 -0.81 17.39 -7.12
C LEU A 167 0.46 17.06 -6.32
N MET A 168 0.91 15.81 -6.39
CA MET A 168 2.17 15.39 -5.76
C MET A 168 3.39 16.09 -6.35
N GLU A 169 3.48 16.19 -7.69
CA GLU A 169 4.59 16.90 -8.35
C GLU A 169 4.59 18.38 -7.98
N ASP A 170 3.42 19.01 -8.02
CA ASP A 170 3.25 20.43 -7.68
C ASP A 170 3.69 20.71 -6.23
N ILE A 171 3.28 19.86 -5.27
CA ILE A 171 3.66 20.01 -3.86
C ILE A 171 5.17 19.88 -3.66
N PHE A 172 5.81 18.85 -4.22
CA PHE A 172 7.25 18.68 -4.04
C PHE A 172 8.06 19.79 -4.71
N LEU A 173 7.61 20.28 -5.87
CA LEU A 173 8.22 21.42 -6.55
C LEU A 173 8.08 22.70 -5.70
N GLU A 174 6.88 23.02 -5.22
CA GLU A 174 6.62 24.17 -4.34
C GLU A 174 7.41 24.07 -3.02
N ALA A 175 7.63 22.85 -2.52
CA ALA A 175 8.41 22.59 -1.31
C ALA A 175 9.92 22.87 -1.47
N GLY A 176 10.40 23.11 -2.69
CA GLY A 176 11.82 23.38 -2.97
C GLY A 176 12.65 22.13 -3.25
N VAL A 177 12.02 20.99 -3.56
CA VAL A 177 12.70 19.93 -4.30
C VAL A 177 13.15 20.51 -5.63
N ILE A 178 14.38 20.19 -6.05
CA ILE A 178 14.92 20.75 -7.30
C ILE A 178 14.03 20.38 -8.49
N GLU A 179 13.91 21.27 -9.47
CA GLU A 179 13.25 20.95 -10.74
C GLU A 179 13.88 19.69 -11.36
N GLY A 180 13.03 18.74 -11.77
CA GLY A 180 13.43 17.40 -12.22
C GLY A 180 13.73 16.39 -11.11
N GLY A 181 13.67 16.81 -9.83
CA GLY A 181 13.88 15.96 -8.67
C GLY A 181 12.72 15.00 -8.42
N TYR A 182 11.49 15.44 -8.71
CA TYR A 182 10.28 14.63 -8.75
C TYR A 182 9.62 14.86 -10.11
N HIS A 183 9.20 13.78 -10.78
CA HIS A 183 8.36 13.83 -11.96
C HIS A 183 7.14 12.93 -11.82
N ASN A 184 5.95 13.45 -12.13
CA ASN A 184 4.81 12.61 -12.49
C ASN A 184 4.89 12.25 -13.98
N ILE A 185 4.51 11.03 -14.35
CA ILE A 185 4.44 10.62 -15.75
C ILE A 185 3.21 9.78 -16.09
N TYR A 186 2.48 10.25 -17.11
CA TYR A 186 1.37 9.52 -17.71
C TYR A 186 1.86 8.53 -18.77
N ALA A 187 2.62 7.53 -18.34
CA ALA A 187 3.28 6.57 -19.22
C ALA A 187 2.46 5.28 -19.47
N SER A 188 2.56 4.76 -20.68
CA SER A 188 2.11 3.41 -21.02
C SER A 188 3.00 2.32 -20.41
N HIS A 189 2.52 1.07 -20.36
CA HIS A 189 3.34 -0.06 -19.90
C HIS A 189 4.60 -0.27 -20.74
N ASP A 190 4.54 -0.04 -22.06
CA ASP A 190 5.72 -0.15 -22.94
C ASP A 190 6.75 0.94 -22.63
N GLN A 191 6.31 2.15 -22.32
CA GLN A 191 7.20 3.23 -21.88
C GLN A 191 7.80 2.94 -20.52
N ILE A 192 7.06 2.33 -19.59
CA ILE A 192 7.60 1.87 -18.32
C ILE A 192 8.72 0.84 -18.52
N ALA A 193 8.53 -0.12 -19.42
CA ALA A 193 9.58 -1.07 -19.75
C ALA A 193 10.84 -0.37 -20.33
N LYS A 194 10.67 0.68 -21.15
CA LYS A 194 11.78 1.50 -21.67
C LYS A 194 12.49 2.26 -20.55
N ILE A 195 11.75 2.89 -19.64
CA ILE A 195 12.32 3.61 -18.47
C ILE A 195 13.15 2.66 -17.62
N ILE A 196 12.64 1.46 -17.32
CA ILE A 196 13.37 0.45 -16.53
C ILE A 196 14.67 0.02 -17.24
N ALA A 197 14.63 -0.10 -18.56
CA ALA A 197 15.79 -0.50 -19.36
C ALA A 197 16.85 0.62 -19.51
N ASP A 198 16.45 1.88 -19.38
CA ASP A 198 17.35 3.01 -19.55
C ASP A 198 18.46 3.04 -18.48
N PRO A 199 19.73 3.28 -18.83
CA PRO A 199 20.82 3.31 -17.85
C PRO A 199 20.70 4.43 -16.82
N ILE A 200 19.91 5.48 -17.06
CA ILE A 200 19.67 6.56 -16.09
C ILE A 200 18.90 6.04 -14.87
N THR A 201 17.90 5.18 -15.07
CA THR A 201 17.11 4.63 -13.97
C THR A 201 17.93 3.60 -13.18
N GLN A 202 18.09 3.78 -11.88
CA GLN A 202 18.96 2.95 -11.03
C GLN A 202 18.19 1.94 -10.15
N GLY A 203 16.86 2.06 -10.07
CA GLY A 203 16.02 1.15 -9.32
C GLY A 203 14.53 1.39 -9.57
N VAL A 204 13.71 0.43 -9.16
CA VAL A 204 12.25 0.48 -9.33
C VAL A 204 11.55 0.07 -8.04
N SER A 205 10.67 0.91 -7.50
CA SER A 205 9.69 0.48 -6.49
C SER A 205 8.34 0.27 -7.16
N LEU A 206 7.67 -0.84 -6.86
CA LEU A 206 6.27 -1.03 -7.23
C LEU A 206 5.46 -1.38 -5.99
N THR A 207 4.35 -0.67 -5.83
CA THR A 207 3.25 -1.11 -4.97
C THR A 207 2.03 -1.44 -5.83
N GLY A 208 1.43 -2.61 -5.63
CA GLY A 208 0.23 -3.00 -6.38
C GLY A 208 0.02 -4.50 -6.55
N SER A 209 -0.64 -4.89 -7.64
CA SER A 209 -1.00 -6.29 -7.86
C SER A 209 0.22 -7.18 -8.10
N GLU A 210 0.11 -8.43 -7.70
CA GLU A 210 1.11 -9.48 -7.94
C GLU A 210 1.46 -9.64 -9.43
N ARG A 211 0.46 -9.57 -10.33
CA ARG A 211 0.67 -9.61 -11.79
C ARG A 211 1.58 -8.48 -12.26
N ALA A 212 1.34 -7.25 -11.78
CA ALA A 212 2.18 -6.10 -12.11
C ALA A 212 3.58 -6.25 -11.51
N GLY A 213 3.67 -6.71 -10.25
CA GLY A 213 4.94 -6.97 -9.58
C GLY A 213 5.82 -7.98 -10.33
N ALA A 214 5.25 -9.09 -10.79
CA ALA A 214 5.98 -10.10 -11.56
C ALA A 214 6.56 -9.53 -12.87
N ILE A 215 5.78 -8.74 -13.61
CA ILE A 215 6.21 -8.10 -14.86
C ILE A 215 7.35 -7.11 -14.58
N ILE A 216 7.21 -6.26 -13.56
CA ILE A 216 8.24 -5.28 -13.19
C ILE A 216 9.51 -5.97 -12.70
N ALA A 217 9.40 -7.03 -11.90
CA ALA A 217 10.54 -7.80 -11.41
C ALA A 217 11.31 -8.45 -12.56
N GLU A 218 10.61 -9.05 -13.54
CA GLU A 218 11.22 -9.61 -14.74
C GLU A 218 12.00 -8.55 -15.52
N GLN A 219 11.38 -7.39 -15.75
CA GLN A 219 11.99 -6.27 -16.48
C GLN A 219 13.18 -5.68 -15.73
N ALA A 220 13.07 -5.49 -14.41
CA ALA A 220 14.15 -5.00 -13.56
C ALA A 220 15.32 -6.00 -13.54
N GLY A 221 15.03 -7.28 -13.35
CA GLY A 221 16.04 -8.35 -13.36
C GLY A 221 16.78 -8.46 -14.68
N LYS A 222 16.06 -8.38 -15.82
CA LYS A 222 16.65 -8.35 -17.17
C LYS A 222 17.66 -7.21 -17.34
N ASN A 223 17.44 -6.07 -16.69
CA ASN A 223 18.27 -4.87 -16.78
C ASN A 223 19.16 -4.64 -15.54
N LEU A 224 19.25 -5.64 -14.64
CA LEU A 224 20.04 -5.59 -13.39
C LEU A 224 19.72 -4.39 -12.49
N LYS A 225 18.45 -3.98 -12.45
CA LYS A 225 17.97 -2.91 -11.57
C LYS A 225 17.48 -3.50 -10.25
N LYS A 226 17.87 -2.90 -9.12
CA LYS A 226 17.27 -3.26 -7.83
C LYS A 226 15.78 -2.93 -7.89
N CYS A 227 14.94 -3.83 -7.38
CA CYS A 227 13.53 -3.55 -7.18
C CYS A 227 13.07 -3.82 -5.75
N VAL A 228 12.05 -3.10 -5.34
CA VAL A 228 11.27 -3.30 -4.11
C VAL A 228 9.83 -3.53 -4.55
N LEU A 229 9.19 -4.56 -4.02
CA LEU A 229 7.84 -4.96 -4.42
C LEU A 229 6.96 -5.06 -3.17
N GLU A 230 5.96 -4.20 -3.11
CA GLU A 230 4.93 -4.15 -2.08
C GLU A 230 3.61 -4.62 -2.70
N LEU A 231 3.30 -5.91 -2.54
CA LEU A 231 2.22 -6.56 -3.29
C LEU A 231 0.97 -6.82 -2.43
N GLY A 232 0.00 -7.53 -3.01
CA GLY A 232 -1.22 -7.94 -2.34
C GLY A 232 -0.98 -8.79 -1.09
N GLY A 233 -1.99 -8.84 -0.23
CA GLY A 233 -2.01 -9.63 1.01
C GLY A 233 -3.30 -10.42 1.12
N ASN A 234 -3.27 -11.51 1.88
CA ASN A 234 -4.46 -12.27 2.25
C ASN A 234 -4.39 -12.58 3.75
N ASP A 235 -4.27 -11.50 4.52
CA ASP A 235 -3.76 -11.53 5.88
C ASP A 235 -4.72 -12.29 6.80
N PRO A 236 -4.18 -13.23 7.61
CA PRO A 236 -4.96 -13.93 8.60
C PRO A 236 -5.19 -13.05 9.84
N MET A 237 -6.41 -13.11 10.37
CA MET A 237 -6.76 -12.61 11.69
C MET A 237 -7.26 -13.80 12.52
N ILE A 238 -6.39 -14.33 13.39
CA ILE A 238 -6.74 -15.42 14.31
C ILE A 238 -7.47 -14.83 15.51
N VAL A 239 -8.62 -15.41 15.86
CA VAL A 239 -9.44 -15.03 17.02
C VAL A 239 -9.67 -16.25 17.89
N LEU A 240 -9.03 -16.29 19.06
CA LEU A 240 -9.17 -17.37 20.04
C LEU A 240 -10.42 -17.20 20.91
N ALA A 241 -10.85 -18.29 21.54
CA ALA A 241 -12.15 -18.39 22.22
C ALA A 241 -12.30 -17.50 23.47
N ASP A 242 -11.22 -16.94 24.00
CA ASP A 242 -11.21 -16.18 25.26
C ASP A 242 -11.44 -14.66 25.09
N VAL A 243 -11.67 -14.19 23.86
CA VAL A 243 -11.88 -12.76 23.56
C VAL A 243 -13.30 -12.25 23.90
N ASP A 244 -13.48 -10.92 23.88
CA ASP A 244 -14.81 -10.35 23.72
C ASP A 244 -15.24 -10.42 22.25
N VAL A 245 -16.16 -11.34 21.96
CA VAL A 245 -16.63 -11.59 20.58
C VAL A 245 -17.24 -10.33 19.95
N THR A 246 -17.99 -9.53 20.72
CA THR A 246 -18.68 -8.35 20.17
C THR A 246 -17.68 -7.27 19.80
N GLU A 247 -16.73 -7.00 20.69
CA GLU A 247 -15.68 -6.00 20.47
C GLU A 247 -14.78 -6.38 19.28
N VAL A 248 -14.28 -7.63 19.26
CA VAL A 248 -13.36 -8.08 18.21
C VAL A 248 -14.06 -8.23 16.86
N ALA A 249 -15.31 -8.71 16.82
CA ALA A 249 -16.08 -8.79 15.56
C ALA A 249 -16.36 -7.40 14.99
N LYS A 250 -16.67 -6.41 15.84
CA LYS A 250 -16.83 -5.02 15.39
C LYS A 250 -15.53 -4.45 14.82
N ALA A 251 -14.40 -4.61 15.53
CA ALA A 251 -13.11 -4.16 15.03
C ALA A 251 -12.73 -4.84 13.71
N ALA A 252 -13.00 -6.14 13.59
CA ALA A 252 -12.78 -6.89 12.37
C ALA A 252 -13.64 -6.39 11.20
N TRP A 253 -14.91 -6.07 11.46
CA TRP A 253 -15.82 -5.50 10.48
C TRP A 253 -15.35 -4.12 10.01
N ASP A 254 -15.07 -3.22 10.94
CA ASP A 254 -14.66 -1.85 10.65
C ASP A 254 -13.38 -1.84 9.81
N PHE A 255 -12.38 -2.65 10.16
CA PHE A 255 -11.13 -2.73 9.41
C PHE A 255 -11.29 -3.43 8.05
N ARG A 256 -12.18 -4.42 7.94
CA ARG A 256 -12.43 -5.08 6.65
C ARG A 256 -13.18 -4.19 5.68
N THR A 257 -13.96 -3.24 6.19
CA THR A 257 -14.76 -2.30 5.39
C THR A 257 -14.12 -0.92 5.24
N TYR A 258 -13.05 -0.63 5.99
CA TYR A 258 -12.19 0.54 5.77
C TYR A 258 -11.71 0.59 4.32
N ASN A 259 -11.89 1.74 3.66
CA ASN A 259 -11.63 1.93 2.23
C ASN A 259 -12.33 0.88 1.35
N LEU A 260 -13.51 0.41 1.78
CA LEU A 260 -14.27 -0.67 1.16
C LEU A 260 -13.45 -1.96 1.00
N GLY A 261 -12.55 -2.26 1.94
CA GLY A 261 -11.72 -3.46 1.93
C GLY A 261 -10.62 -3.49 0.85
N GLN A 262 -10.41 -2.37 0.15
CA GLN A 262 -9.40 -2.19 -0.89
C GLN A 262 -8.02 -1.90 -0.28
N VAL A 263 -7.60 -2.75 0.65
CA VAL A 263 -6.40 -2.56 1.48
C VAL A 263 -5.57 -3.84 1.46
N CYS A 264 -4.28 -3.73 1.14
CA CYS A 264 -3.38 -4.87 0.99
C CYS A 264 -3.21 -5.66 2.29
N ASN A 265 -3.06 -4.99 3.43
CA ASN A 265 -2.97 -5.59 4.77
C ASN A 265 -4.31 -5.69 5.52
N SER A 266 -5.44 -5.68 4.79
CA SER A 266 -6.76 -5.91 5.40
C SER A 266 -6.87 -7.32 5.99
N ASN A 267 -7.70 -7.53 7.01
CA ASN A 267 -8.01 -8.82 7.63
C ASN A 267 -8.88 -9.72 6.75
N LYS A 268 -8.35 -10.11 5.59
CA LYS A 268 -9.11 -10.79 4.53
C LYS A 268 -9.58 -12.19 4.94
N ARG A 269 -8.79 -12.91 5.75
CA ARG A 269 -9.13 -14.24 6.28
C ARG A 269 -9.27 -14.17 7.79
N ILE A 270 -10.49 -14.06 8.28
CA ILE A 270 -10.75 -14.13 9.72
C ILE A 270 -10.87 -15.61 10.09
N ILE A 271 -10.02 -16.08 11.00
CA ILE A 271 -9.93 -17.47 11.42
C ILE A 271 -10.34 -17.53 12.90
N VAL A 272 -11.49 -18.14 13.17
CA VAL A 272 -12.13 -18.09 14.49
C VAL A 272 -12.18 -19.48 15.10
N GLU A 273 -11.74 -19.60 16.35
CA GLU A 273 -11.81 -20.84 17.12
C GLU A 273 -13.26 -21.32 17.31
N ASP A 274 -13.48 -22.64 17.20
CA ASP A 274 -14.79 -23.28 17.08
C ASP A 274 -15.80 -22.81 18.14
N GLY A 275 -15.36 -22.70 19.40
CA GLY A 275 -16.22 -22.35 20.53
C GLY A 275 -16.92 -20.99 20.44
N ILE A 276 -16.42 -20.07 19.60
CA ILE A 276 -17.00 -18.73 19.42
C ILE A 276 -17.40 -18.41 17.97
N TYR A 277 -17.16 -19.33 17.02
CA TYR A 277 -17.36 -19.08 15.58
C TYR A 277 -18.77 -18.58 15.25
N ASP A 278 -19.82 -19.28 15.70
CA ASP A 278 -21.19 -18.93 15.32
C ASP A 278 -21.61 -17.56 15.87
N ALA A 279 -21.18 -17.24 17.10
CA ALA A 279 -21.42 -15.94 17.70
C ALA A 279 -20.69 -14.83 16.96
N PHE A 280 -19.42 -15.06 16.58
CA PHE A 280 -18.62 -14.11 15.82
C PHE A 280 -19.21 -13.82 14.44
N VAL A 281 -19.62 -14.86 13.71
CA VAL A 281 -20.29 -14.72 12.40
C VAL A 281 -21.62 -13.97 12.55
N ALA A 282 -22.39 -14.24 13.59
CA ALA A 282 -23.64 -13.54 13.84
C ALA A 282 -23.44 -12.04 14.09
N GLU A 283 -22.39 -11.64 14.82
CA GLU A 283 -22.06 -10.22 15.00
C GLU A 283 -21.66 -9.54 13.68
N LEU A 284 -20.84 -10.19 12.84
CA LEU A 284 -20.48 -9.67 11.52
C LEU A 284 -21.73 -9.46 10.64
N VAL A 285 -22.66 -10.42 10.63
CA VAL A 285 -23.92 -10.30 9.87
C VAL A 285 -24.77 -9.12 10.36
N LYS A 286 -24.81 -8.85 11.67
CA LYS A 286 -25.51 -7.68 12.21
C LYS A 286 -24.93 -6.37 11.69
N HIS A 287 -23.60 -6.26 11.61
CA HIS A 287 -22.94 -5.07 11.07
C HIS A 287 -23.13 -4.90 9.56
N ALA A 288 -23.21 -6.00 8.82
CA ALA A 288 -23.46 -6.00 7.38
C ALA A 288 -24.92 -5.69 6.99
N ALA A 289 -25.87 -5.96 7.89
CA ALA A 289 -27.28 -5.95 7.56
C ALA A 289 -27.82 -4.54 7.30
N GLY A 290 -28.53 -4.36 6.19
CA GLY A 290 -29.27 -3.13 5.88
C GLY A 290 -28.40 -1.95 5.42
N LEU A 291 -27.12 -2.19 5.09
CA LEU A 291 -26.26 -1.16 4.51
C LEU A 291 -26.73 -0.77 3.11
N ARG A 292 -26.68 0.52 2.79
CA ARG A 292 -27.11 1.07 1.49
C ARG A 292 -26.04 1.96 0.85
N PRO A 293 -26.00 2.08 -0.48
CA PRO A 293 -25.12 3.05 -1.14
C PRO A 293 -25.35 4.48 -0.60
N GLY A 294 -24.26 5.22 -0.37
CA GLY A 294 -24.28 6.63 0.02
C GLY A 294 -23.27 7.47 -0.76
N ASP A 295 -23.36 8.80 -0.62
CA ASP A 295 -22.38 9.70 -1.23
C ASP A 295 -21.06 9.65 -0.42
N PRO A 296 -19.91 9.25 -1.02
CA PRO A 296 -18.65 9.18 -0.29
C PRO A 296 -18.18 10.55 0.26
N ARG A 297 -18.76 11.67 -0.23
CA ARG A 297 -18.50 13.00 0.33
C ARG A 297 -19.17 13.26 1.67
N ASP A 298 -20.24 12.54 1.98
CA ASP A 298 -21.07 12.76 3.17
C ASP A 298 -21.85 11.49 3.56
N LEU A 299 -21.11 10.41 3.81
CA LEU A 299 -21.70 9.12 4.20
C LEU A 299 -22.47 9.24 5.51
N LYS A 300 -23.72 8.78 5.51
CA LYS A 300 -24.55 8.69 6.71
C LYS A 300 -24.39 7.34 7.40
N PRO A 301 -24.73 7.24 8.71
CA PRO A 301 -24.78 5.95 9.37
C PRO A 301 -25.63 4.93 8.60
N GLY A 302 -25.08 3.73 8.40
CA GLY A 302 -25.71 2.68 7.60
C GLY A 302 -25.51 2.82 6.08
N GLU A 303 -24.65 3.74 5.63
CA GLU A 303 -24.27 3.87 4.23
C GLU A 303 -22.84 3.39 3.94
N TYR A 304 -22.56 3.02 2.69
CA TYR A 304 -21.21 2.68 2.21
C TYR A 304 -20.90 3.37 0.88
N GLY A 305 -19.62 3.68 0.65
CA GLY A 305 -19.11 4.31 -0.57
C GLY A 305 -18.94 3.32 -1.75
N PRO A 306 -18.62 3.81 -2.95
CA PRO A 306 -18.36 2.96 -4.10
C PRO A 306 -16.95 2.32 -4.02
N MET A 307 -16.76 1.21 -4.74
CA MET A 307 -15.44 0.72 -5.11
C MET A 307 -14.73 1.72 -6.03
N SER A 308 -13.41 1.62 -6.17
CA SER A 308 -12.63 2.60 -6.95
C SER A 308 -12.97 2.69 -8.43
N SER A 309 -13.55 1.63 -8.98
CA SER A 309 -14.02 1.61 -10.36
C SER A 309 -15.06 0.54 -10.55
N ARG A 310 -15.86 0.68 -11.62
CA ARG A 310 -16.83 -0.34 -12.01
C ARG A 310 -16.19 -1.71 -12.22
N ALA A 311 -15.03 -1.75 -12.88
CA ALA A 311 -14.29 -2.98 -13.14
C ALA A 311 -13.81 -3.66 -11.85
N ALA A 312 -13.38 -2.88 -10.84
CA ALA A 312 -13.02 -3.42 -9.54
C ALA A 312 -14.23 -4.05 -8.84
N ALA A 313 -15.39 -3.38 -8.87
CA ALA A 313 -16.64 -3.90 -8.30
C ALA A 313 -17.10 -5.19 -9.00
N GLU A 314 -17.01 -5.26 -10.32
CA GLU A 314 -17.31 -6.45 -11.12
C GLU A 314 -16.36 -7.62 -10.81
N THR A 315 -15.06 -7.34 -10.67
CA THR A 315 -14.07 -8.36 -10.30
C THR A 315 -14.40 -8.99 -8.94
N VAL A 316 -14.76 -8.17 -7.95
CA VAL A 316 -15.15 -8.65 -6.62
C VAL A 316 -16.44 -9.47 -6.68
N ALA A 317 -17.43 -9.01 -7.45
CA ALA A 317 -18.67 -9.77 -7.66
C ALA A 317 -18.40 -11.14 -8.28
N GLU A 318 -17.57 -11.20 -9.33
CA GLU A 318 -17.17 -12.45 -9.98
C GLU A 318 -16.40 -13.38 -9.03
N GLN A 319 -15.55 -12.84 -8.15
CA GLN A 319 -14.85 -13.62 -7.12
C GLN A 319 -15.82 -14.26 -6.14
N VAL A 320 -16.83 -13.51 -5.66
CA VAL A 320 -17.85 -14.03 -4.74
C VAL A 320 -18.75 -15.05 -5.44
N ASP A 321 -19.17 -14.81 -6.68
CA ASP A 321 -19.96 -15.76 -7.47
C ASP A 321 -19.22 -17.09 -7.68
N ARG A 322 -17.91 -17.04 -7.97
CA ARG A 322 -17.07 -18.24 -8.07
C ARG A 322 -16.96 -18.98 -6.73
N ALA A 323 -16.90 -18.25 -5.61
CA ALA A 323 -16.90 -18.85 -4.28
C ALA A 323 -18.21 -19.61 -3.99
N VAL A 324 -19.35 -18.99 -4.30
CA VAL A 324 -20.67 -19.59 -4.12
C VAL A 324 -20.83 -20.83 -5.00
N ALA A 325 -20.35 -20.77 -6.25
CA ALA A 325 -20.41 -21.89 -7.19
C ALA A 325 -19.66 -23.15 -6.71
N VAL A 326 -18.68 -23.01 -5.81
CA VAL A 326 -17.92 -24.14 -5.24
C VAL A 326 -18.37 -24.54 -3.83
N GLY A 327 -19.36 -23.85 -3.23
CA GLY A 327 -19.98 -24.25 -1.96
C GLY A 327 -19.92 -23.21 -0.83
N ALA A 328 -19.31 -22.04 -1.05
CA ALA A 328 -19.37 -20.95 -0.08
C ALA A 328 -20.79 -20.39 0.06
N ARG A 329 -21.09 -19.74 1.19
CA ARG A 329 -22.40 -19.12 1.45
C ARG A 329 -22.24 -17.64 1.75
N VAL A 330 -23.04 -16.82 1.06
CA VAL A 330 -23.23 -15.41 1.40
C VAL A 330 -24.31 -15.29 2.46
N LEU A 331 -23.98 -14.70 3.62
CA LEU A 331 -24.92 -14.50 4.73
C LEU A 331 -25.52 -13.09 4.75
N SER A 332 -24.84 -12.11 4.16
CA SER A 332 -25.31 -10.73 3.98
C SER A 332 -24.54 -10.08 2.83
N GLY A 333 -25.14 -9.09 2.17
CA GLY A 333 -24.53 -8.36 1.05
C GLY A 333 -24.45 -9.19 -0.25
N GLY A 334 -23.39 -8.96 -1.02
CA GLY A 334 -23.11 -9.68 -2.27
C GLY A 334 -23.75 -9.04 -3.51
N GLU A 335 -24.15 -7.78 -3.44
CA GLU A 335 -24.91 -7.11 -4.49
C GLU A 335 -24.11 -6.01 -5.18
N LEU A 336 -23.97 -6.12 -6.50
CA LEU A 336 -23.44 -5.06 -7.36
C LEU A 336 -24.59 -4.23 -7.92
N THR A 337 -24.56 -2.90 -7.73
CA THR A 337 -25.60 -2.02 -8.28
C THR A 337 -25.66 -2.08 -9.80
N ALA A 338 -26.84 -1.89 -10.40
CA ALA A 338 -26.97 -1.77 -11.84
C ALA A 338 -26.36 -0.47 -12.40
N GLY A 339 -25.99 -0.47 -13.68
CA GLY A 339 -25.48 0.71 -14.37
C GLY A 339 -23.97 0.90 -14.21
N SER A 340 -23.51 2.15 -14.32
CA SER A 340 -22.09 2.52 -14.35
C SER A 340 -21.47 2.77 -12.98
N ALA A 341 -22.28 2.89 -11.93
CA ALA A 341 -21.80 3.10 -10.58
C ALA A 341 -21.09 1.85 -10.03
N ALA A 342 -20.10 2.07 -9.17
CA ALA A 342 -19.22 1.03 -8.66
C ALA A 342 -19.59 0.55 -7.24
N TYR A 343 -20.87 0.59 -6.84
CA TYR A 343 -21.27 0.12 -5.51
C TYR A 343 -21.39 -1.40 -5.48
N TYR A 344 -20.60 -2.03 -4.62
CA TYR A 344 -20.70 -3.43 -4.26
C TYR A 344 -20.95 -3.52 -2.75
N SER A 345 -22.03 -4.20 -2.34
CA SER A 345 -22.43 -4.21 -0.93
C SER A 345 -21.46 -5.00 -0.04
N PRO A 346 -21.12 -4.49 1.16
CA PRO A 346 -20.31 -5.23 2.12
C PRO A 346 -20.89 -6.60 2.41
N THR A 347 -20.05 -7.63 2.28
CA THR A 347 -20.48 -9.03 2.16
C THR A 347 -19.88 -9.88 3.28
N VAL A 348 -20.68 -10.76 3.88
CA VAL A 348 -20.20 -11.80 4.80
C VAL A 348 -20.26 -13.15 4.08
N LEU A 349 -19.09 -13.72 3.80
CA LEU A 349 -18.90 -14.98 3.09
C LEU A 349 -18.31 -16.03 4.04
N VAL A 350 -18.96 -17.19 4.12
CA VAL A 350 -18.54 -18.31 4.97
C VAL A 350 -18.45 -19.61 4.18
N ASP A 351 -17.88 -20.64 4.80
CA ASP A 351 -17.79 -22.00 4.26
C ASP A 351 -17.07 -22.08 2.90
N VAL A 352 -16.09 -21.20 2.68
CA VAL A 352 -15.23 -21.25 1.49
C VAL A 352 -14.39 -22.54 1.54
N PRO A 353 -14.54 -23.48 0.59
CA PRO A 353 -13.82 -24.74 0.62
C PRO A 353 -12.30 -24.53 0.50
N ARG A 354 -11.53 -25.20 1.36
CA ARG A 354 -10.07 -25.05 1.42
C ARG A 354 -9.34 -25.48 0.14
N ASP A 355 -9.90 -26.44 -0.61
CA ASP A 355 -9.35 -26.94 -1.87
C ASP A 355 -9.75 -26.09 -3.10
N SER A 356 -10.51 -25.01 -2.88
CA SER A 356 -10.93 -24.10 -3.95
C SER A 356 -9.87 -23.04 -4.26
N GLY A 357 -9.85 -22.55 -5.51
CA GLY A 357 -8.94 -21.46 -5.89
C GLY A 357 -9.17 -20.18 -5.08
N ILE A 358 -10.44 -19.84 -4.81
CA ILE A 358 -10.82 -18.60 -4.12
C ILE A 358 -10.29 -18.54 -2.67
N PHE A 359 -10.09 -19.70 -2.00
CA PHE A 359 -9.46 -19.76 -0.68
C PHE A 359 -8.06 -19.12 -0.68
N HIS A 360 -7.35 -19.24 -1.79
CA HIS A 360 -5.99 -18.74 -1.96
C HIS A 360 -5.92 -17.37 -2.68
N GLU A 361 -7.03 -16.79 -3.09
CA GLU A 361 -7.07 -15.51 -3.81
C GLU A 361 -7.22 -14.32 -2.85
N GLU A 362 -6.62 -13.19 -3.22
CA GLU A 362 -6.94 -11.90 -2.60
C GLU A 362 -8.27 -11.37 -3.17
N ILE A 363 -9.25 -11.10 -2.28
CA ILE A 363 -10.47 -10.36 -2.63
C ILE A 363 -10.28 -8.90 -2.23
N PHE A 364 -10.15 -8.02 -3.20
CA PHE A 364 -9.83 -6.60 -2.99
C PHE A 364 -11.09 -5.72 -2.93
N GLY A 365 -12.01 -6.05 -2.03
CA GLY A 365 -13.29 -5.35 -1.81
C GLY A 365 -13.88 -5.67 -0.44
N PRO A 366 -15.10 -5.22 -0.11
CA PRO A 366 -15.65 -5.27 1.25
C PRO A 366 -16.24 -6.66 1.57
N VAL A 367 -15.47 -7.72 1.34
CA VAL A 367 -15.88 -9.11 1.56
C VAL A 367 -15.16 -9.65 2.79
N VAL A 368 -15.90 -9.89 3.86
CA VAL A 368 -15.44 -10.57 5.06
C VAL A 368 -15.50 -12.07 4.79
N THR A 369 -14.36 -12.75 4.84
CA THR A 369 -14.32 -14.22 4.78
C THR A 369 -13.97 -14.80 6.14
N VAL A 370 -14.80 -15.73 6.63
CA VAL A 370 -14.64 -16.33 7.97
C VAL A 370 -14.40 -17.83 7.84
N TYR A 371 -13.37 -18.31 8.54
CA TYR A 371 -12.95 -19.70 8.58
C TYR A 371 -13.03 -20.20 10.02
N ARG A 372 -13.47 -21.44 10.17
CA ARG A 372 -13.56 -22.12 11.46
C ARG A 372 -12.27 -22.90 11.71
N ALA A 373 -11.66 -22.72 12.88
CA ALA A 373 -10.53 -23.49 13.34
C ALA A 373 -10.93 -24.35 14.55
N ALA A 374 -10.45 -25.59 14.62
CA ALA A 374 -10.77 -26.50 15.73
C ALA A 374 -10.17 -26.02 17.06
N ASP A 375 -8.95 -25.47 17.01
CA ASP A 375 -8.17 -24.98 18.13
C ASP A 375 -7.10 -23.98 17.63
N ALA A 376 -6.23 -23.52 18.53
CA ALA A 376 -5.16 -22.58 18.22
C ALA A 376 -4.13 -23.13 17.20
N ASP A 377 -3.81 -24.43 17.23
CA ASP A 377 -2.84 -25.05 16.33
C ASP A 377 -3.41 -25.15 14.91
N ASP A 378 -4.68 -25.54 14.78
CA ASP A 378 -5.40 -25.53 13.51
C ASP A 378 -5.54 -24.10 12.95
N ALA A 379 -5.82 -23.12 13.82
CA ALA A 379 -5.90 -21.72 13.42
C ALA A 379 -4.58 -21.21 12.83
N LEU A 380 -3.45 -21.55 13.45
CA LEU A 380 -2.11 -21.22 12.96
C LEU A 380 -1.80 -21.94 11.64
N ALA A 381 -2.18 -23.21 11.52
CA ALA A 381 -2.01 -23.98 10.29
C ALA A 381 -2.80 -23.37 9.12
N LEU A 382 -4.07 -22.99 9.35
CA LEU A 382 -4.91 -22.28 8.38
C LEU A 382 -4.33 -20.90 8.03
N ALA A 383 -3.85 -20.15 9.02
CA ALA A 383 -3.24 -18.84 8.80
C ALA A 383 -2.02 -18.93 7.88
N ASN A 384 -1.20 -19.97 8.06
CA ASN A 384 0.01 -20.20 7.28
C ASN A 384 -0.24 -20.87 5.91
N ASP A 385 -1.41 -21.44 5.67
CA ASP A 385 -1.85 -21.97 4.37
C ASP A 385 -2.24 -20.84 3.41
N SER A 386 -1.24 -20.05 3.04
CA SER A 386 -1.37 -18.94 2.11
C SER A 386 -0.09 -18.73 1.32
N ALA A 387 -0.27 -18.43 0.04
CA ALA A 387 0.80 -17.99 -0.84
C ALA A 387 1.25 -16.55 -0.54
N TYR A 388 0.44 -15.79 0.19
CA TYR A 388 0.73 -14.43 0.64
C TYR A 388 1.35 -14.44 2.04
N GLY A 389 1.93 -13.30 2.42
CA GLY A 389 2.54 -13.09 3.73
C GLY A 389 2.89 -11.62 3.95
N LEU A 390 1.88 -10.73 3.87
CA LEU A 390 2.07 -9.31 4.12
C LEU A 390 2.00 -9.04 5.62
N GLY A 391 0.80 -8.99 6.17
CA GLY A 391 0.53 -8.88 7.60
C GLY A 391 -0.20 -10.09 8.17
N GLY A 392 -0.46 -10.05 9.48
CA GLY A 392 -1.30 -11.00 10.19
C GLY A 392 -1.48 -10.61 11.66
N SER A 393 -2.53 -11.10 12.30
CA SER A 393 -2.84 -10.78 13.70
C SER A 393 -3.39 -11.97 14.48
N VAL A 394 -3.17 -11.94 15.79
CA VAL A 394 -3.71 -12.92 16.76
C VAL A 394 -4.39 -12.19 17.92
N PHE A 395 -5.62 -12.58 18.23
CA PHE A 395 -6.44 -12.02 19.30
C PHE A 395 -6.70 -13.04 20.40
N SER A 396 -6.34 -12.71 21.64
CA SER A 396 -6.57 -13.50 22.85
C SER A 396 -6.37 -12.66 24.12
N ARG A 397 -7.04 -13.02 25.22
CA ARG A 397 -6.73 -12.45 26.55
C ARG A 397 -5.45 -13.07 27.12
N ASP A 398 -5.09 -14.29 26.73
CA ASP A 398 -3.76 -14.83 26.95
C ASP A 398 -2.75 -14.23 25.95
N VAL A 399 -2.17 -13.10 26.35
CA VAL A 399 -1.17 -12.38 25.55
C VAL A 399 0.08 -13.22 25.30
N ALA A 400 0.45 -14.14 26.20
CA ALA A 400 1.62 -14.99 26.01
C ALA A 400 1.38 -15.99 24.87
N LEU A 401 0.23 -16.66 24.90
CA LEU A 401 -0.19 -17.55 23.81
C LEU A 401 -0.33 -16.80 22.48
N ALA A 402 -1.00 -15.65 22.45
CA ALA A 402 -1.15 -14.88 21.23
C ALA A 402 0.20 -14.42 20.65
N THR A 403 1.16 -14.07 21.52
CA THR A 403 2.52 -13.71 21.11
C THR A 403 3.25 -14.91 20.52
N GLU A 404 3.16 -16.09 21.15
CA GLU A 404 3.76 -17.32 20.65
C GLU A 404 3.23 -17.69 19.25
N LEU A 405 1.92 -17.58 19.04
CA LEU A 405 1.29 -17.85 17.75
C LEU A 405 1.66 -16.79 16.70
N ALA A 406 1.66 -15.50 17.07
CA ALA A 406 2.01 -14.41 16.16
C ALA A 406 3.45 -14.53 15.65
N GLN A 407 4.39 -14.98 16.49
CA GLN A 407 5.78 -15.24 16.10
C GLN A 407 5.93 -16.40 15.10
N GLN A 408 4.92 -17.27 14.98
CA GLN A 408 4.89 -18.40 14.06
C GLN A 408 4.12 -18.11 12.76
N LEU A 409 3.57 -16.90 12.61
CA LEU A 409 2.95 -16.46 11.36
C LEU A 409 4.01 -16.24 10.28
N ASN A 410 3.81 -16.86 9.11
CA ASN A 410 4.68 -16.71 7.95
C ASN A 410 4.33 -15.44 7.14
N VAL A 411 4.51 -14.29 7.78
CA VAL A 411 4.13 -12.95 7.29
C VAL A 411 5.27 -11.95 7.50
N GLY A 412 5.20 -10.79 6.85
CA GLY A 412 6.18 -9.72 7.02
C GLY A 412 5.94 -8.84 8.26
N MET A 413 4.69 -8.75 8.72
CA MET A 413 4.25 -7.96 9.88
C MET A 413 3.27 -8.78 10.73
N ALA A 414 3.58 -9.01 12.00
CA ALA A 414 2.74 -9.81 12.90
C ALA A 414 2.28 -8.97 14.09
N HIS A 415 1.01 -9.11 14.47
CA HIS A 415 0.37 -8.29 15.48
C HIS A 415 -0.34 -9.13 16.55
N VAL A 416 -0.43 -8.58 17.76
CA VAL A 416 -1.15 -9.19 18.89
C VAL A 416 -2.17 -8.18 19.39
N ASN A 417 -3.45 -8.58 19.48
CA ASN A 417 -4.56 -7.75 19.96
C ASN A 417 -4.73 -6.41 19.23
N THR A 418 -4.25 -6.34 17.99
CA THR A 418 -4.54 -5.30 17.01
C THR A 418 -4.47 -5.93 15.62
N ILE A 419 -5.25 -5.40 14.67
CA ILE A 419 -5.35 -5.98 13.33
C ILE A 419 -4.10 -5.63 12.51
N ALA A 420 -3.74 -4.35 12.52
CA ALA A 420 -2.51 -3.82 11.93
C ALA A 420 -2.04 -2.64 12.78
N ALA A 421 -0.76 -2.62 13.14
CA ALA A 421 -0.12 -1.45 13.75
C ALA A 421 0.50 -0.61 12.64
N GLU A 422 0.05 0.64 12.51
CA GLU A 422 0.50 1.55 11.45
C GLU A 422 0.95 2.87 12.08
N ALA A 423 2.17 3.28 11.76
CA ALA A 423 2.74 4.58 12.10
C ALA A 423 3.95 4.84 11.17
N ALA A 424 4.36 6.09 11.01
CA ALA A 424 5.42 6.48 10.08
C ALA A 424 6.78 5.79 10.39
N GLU A 425 7.04 5.52 11.67
CA GLU A 425 8.24 4.86 12.17
C GLU A 425 8.22 3.33 12.05
N LEU A 426 7.06 2.73 11.75
CA LEU A 426 6.91 1.27 11.66
C LEU A 426 7.23 0.80 10.23
N PRO A 427 8.18 -0.15 10.06
CA PRO A 427 8.46 -0.71 8.75
C PRO A 427 7.27 -1.48 8.18
N PHE A 428 7.02 -1.29 6.90
CA PHE A 428 5.96 -1.97 6.16
C PHE A 428 6.57 -2.90 5.11
N GLY A 429 6.02 -4.10 4.97
CA GLY A 429 6.27 -4.95 3.80
C GLY A 429 6.19 -6.44 4.09
N GLY A 430 6.10 -7.22 3.00
CA GLY A 430 5.73 -8.63 3.06
C GLY A 430 6.85 -9.63 2.78
N VAL A 431 6.45 -10.89 2.65
CA VAL A 431 7.23 -12.03 2.15
C VAL A 431 6.37 -12.86 1.18
N LYS A 432 6.95 -13.90 0.57
CA LYS A 432 6.27 -14.79 -0.39
C LYS A 432 5.70 -13.97 -1.59
N ARG A 433 4.44 -14.20 -1.99
CA ARG A 433 3.79 -13.46 -3.09
C ARG A 433 3.40 -12.03 -2.71
N SER A 434 3.52 -11.64 -1.44
CA SER A 434 3.35 -10.26 -1.00
C SER A 434 4.57 -9.37 -1.29
N GLY A 435 5.62 -9.93 -1.89
CA GLY A 435 6.76 -9.19 -2.40
C GLY A 435 7.98 -9.24 -1.48
N PHE A 436 8.86 -8.25 -1.63
CA PHE A 436 10.15 -8.18 -0.95
C PHE A 436 10.69 -6.75 -0.89
N GLY A 437 11.54 -6.50 0.10
CA GLY A 437 11.94 -5.16 0.53
C GLY A 437 11.06 -4.67 1.69
N ARG A 438 11.41 -3.53 2.26
CA ARG A 438 10.61 -2.85 3.27
C ARG A 438 10.55 -1.36 2.97
N GLU A 439 9.38 -0.77 3.08
CA GLU A 439 9.19 0.68 3.06
C GLU A 439 8.94 1.20 4.48
N MET A 440 8.91 2.53 4.63
CA MET A 440 8.67 3.22 5.92
C MET A 440 9.71 2.98 7.01
N GLY A 441 9.57 3.72 8.10
CA GLY A 441 10.37 3.56 9.31
C GLY A 441 11.88 3.72 9.10
N PRO A 442 12.69 3.16 10.01
CA PRO A 442 14.13 3.34 9.99
C PRO A 442 14.85 2.59 8.85
N ILE A 443 14.17 1.62 8.21
CA ILE A 443 14.80 0.73 7.22
C ILE A 443 14.39 1.04 5.78
N GLY A 444 13.27 1.72 5.53
CA GLY A 444 12.82 2.02 4.17
C GLY A 444 13.77 2.90 3.38
N ILE A 445 14.44 3.85 4.05
CA ILE A 445 15.45 4.71 3.42
C ILE A 445 16.70 3.95 2.94
N ASP A 446 16.91 2.73 3.44
CA ASP A 446 18.05 1.88 3.13
C ASP A 446 17.81 0.98 1.90
N GLU A 447 16.66 1.08 1.23
CA GLU A 447 16.35 0.26 0.06
C GLU A 447 17.12 0.71 -1.18
N PHE A 448 17.04 1.97 -1.57
CA PHE A 448 17.75 2.48 -2.77
C PHE A 448 18.98 3.29 -2.39
N VAL A 449 19.82 2.71 -1.54
CA VAL A 449 21.06 3.29 -1.04
C VAL A 449 22.28 2.47 -1.47
N ASN A 450 23.35 3.15 -1.88
CA ASN A 450 24.66 2.54 -2.00
C ASN A 450 25.34 2.56 -0.62
N LYS A 451 25.39 1.39 0.02
CA LYS A 451 26.13 1.14 1.26
C LYS A 451 27.62 0.95 0.94
N ARG A 452 28.31 2.07 0.67
CA ARG A 452 29.69 2.08 0.19
C ARG A 452 30.69 1.94 1.33
N LEU A 453 31.60 0.96 1.24
CA LEU A 453 32.81 0.92 2.05
C LEU A 453 33.74 2.10 1.69
N PHE A 454 34.10 2.90 2.67
CA PHE A 454 35.16 3.90 2.57
C PHE A 454 36.26 3.57 3.58
N PHE A 455 37.49 3.42 3.09
CA PHE A 455 38.63 2.98 3.88
C PHE A 455 39.80 3.96 3.71
N VAL A 456 40.37 4.40 4.82
CA VAL A 456 41.56 5.25 4.86
C VAL A 456 42.68 4.48 5.53
N ALA A 457 43.70 4.10 4.77
CA ALA A 457 44.92 3.52 5.31
C ALA A 457 45.71 4.58 6.11
N PRO A 458 46.62 4.17 7.02
CA PRO A 458 47.35 5.07 7.93
C PRO A 458 48.23 6.10 7.23
#